data_AF-A0A932GTL8-F1
#
_entry.id   AF-A0A932GTL8-F1
#
_cell.length_a   1.000
_cell.length_b   1.000
_cell.length_c   1.000
_cell.angle_alpha   90.00
_cell.angle_beta   90.00
_cell.angle_gamma   90.00
#
_symmetry.space_group_name_H-M   'P 1'
#
loop_
_entity.id
_entity.type
_entity.pdbx_description
1 polymer ?
#
loop_
_entity_poly.entity_id
_entity_poly.type
_entity_poly.pdbx_seq_one_letter_code
_entity_poly.pdbx_strand_id
1 'polypeptide(L)'
;MYYDSPRFYYYWEKIDGASRRKKIRVRTYRRNGRDFSPDIFLEIKRKRDAVILKDRLSLNKTDIGKNWKLEIGNWKLVDARSTRVLDEYLFEAKSRCLAPKVLIVYSREPYVGKYNQNVRITFDFGIRAKRSDNLFALDGGFADVSGTKVVMEVKFKGALPFYIDRILKDFNLSRVPYSKYCLGIEACYSLPLLAMLANKSQSDSLLLRKGQLVS
;
A
#
# COMPACT_ATOMS: atom_id res chain seq x y z
N MET A 1 -0.23 -8.16 -0.93
CA MET A 1 -1.31 -8.28 -1.94
C MET A 1 -2.45 -7.33 -1.59
N TYR A 2 -2.88 -6.50 -2.54
CA TYR A 2 -4.01 -5.59 -2.37
C TYR A 2 -5.27 -6.19 -3.01
N TYR A 3 -6.42 -5.96 -2.37
CA TYR A 3 -7.72 -6.41 -2.82
C TYR A 3 -8.56 -5.20 -3.26
N ASP A 4 -9.31 -5.37 -4.34
CA ASP A 4 -10.28 -4.39 -4.82
C ASP A 4 -11.40 -5.10 -5.60
N SER A 5 -12.48 -4.38 -5.85
CA SER A 5 -13.59 -4.77 -6.71
C SER A 5 -13.17 -4.96 -8.17
N PRO A 6 -13.99 -5.62 -9.01
CA PRO A 6 -13.74 -5.77 -10.45
C PRO A 6 -13.39 -4.45 -11.16
N ARG A 7 -14.05 -3.35 -10.79
CA ARG A 7 -13.88 -2.01 -11.39
C ARG A 7 -12.96 -1.07 -10.61
N PHE A 8 -12.11 -1.60 -9.72
CA PHE A 8 -11.12 -0.82 -8.95
C PHE A 8 -11.71 0.33 -8.11
N TYR A 9 -12.84 0.09 -7.47
CA TYR A 9 -13.53 1.02 -6.57
C TYR A 9 -12.59 1.76 -5.60
N TYR A 10 -11.71 1.07 -4.85
CA TYR A 10 -10.81 1.74 -3.89
C TYR A 10 -9.65 2.50 -4.56
N TYR A 11 -9.28 2.12 -5.79
CA TYR A 11 -8.36 2.91 -6.59
C TYR A 11 -9.00 4.25 -6.94
N TRP A 12 -10.21 4.25 -7.52
CA TRP A 12 -10.93 5.47 -7.89
C TRP A 12 -11.21 6.36 -6.69
N GLU A 13 -11.67 5.84 -5.55
CA GLU A 13 -11.79 6.62 -4.30
C GLU A 13 -10.47 7.31 -3.89
N LYS A 14 -9.31 6.70 -4.20
CA LYS A 14 -8.00 7.28 -3.90
C LYS A 14 -7.60 8.37 -4.90
N ILE A 15 -7.92 8.19 -6.18
CA ILE A 15 -7.64 9.13 -7.27
C ILE A 15 -8.55 10.35 -7.12
N ASP A 16 -9.85 10.14 -6.95
CA ASP A 16 -10.90 11.17 -6.85
C ASP A 16 -10.86 11.95 -5.53
N GLY A 17 -9.88 11.67 -4.66
CA GLY A 17 -9.69 12.43 -3.43
C GLY A 17 -10.72 12.16 -2.33
N ALA A 18 -11.59 11.14 -2.47
CA ALA A 18 -12.66 10.84 -1.51
C ALA A 18 -12.19 10.90 -0.05
N SER A 19 -12.93 11.66 0.76
CA SER A 19 -12.60 11.92 2.17
C SER A 19 -12.77 10.66 3.03
N ARG A 20 -13.76 9.83 2.68
CA ARG A 20 -14.01 8.51 3.25
C ARG A 20 -13.60 7.44 2.23
N ARG A 21 -12.57 6.67 2.56
CA ARG A 21 -12.07 5.61 1.67
C ARG A 21 -11.33 4.52 2.42
N LYS A 22 -11.24 3.33 1.81
CA LYS A 22 -10.57 2.17 2.40
C LYS A 22 -9.45 1.64 1.52
N LYS A 23 -8.55 0.87 2.14
CA LYS A 23 -7.57 0.02 1.47
C LYS A 23 -7.49 -1.29 2.21
N ILE A 24 -7.72 -2.39 1.49
CA ILE A 24 -7.67 -3.74 2.03
C ILE A 24 -6.47 -4.46 1.44
N ARG A 25 -5.68 -5.11 2.30
CA ARG A 25 -4.51 -5.88 1.85
C ARG A 25 -4.23 -7.06 2.76
N VAL A 26 -3.67 -8.11 2.18
CA VAL A 26 -3.03 -9.20 2.88
C VAL A 26 -1.52 -9.05 2.76
N ARG A 27 -0.80 -9.18 3.87
CA ARG A 27 0.65 -8.95 3.96
C ARG A 27 1.33 -10.08 4.70
N THR A 28 2.43 -10.57 4.13
CA THR A 28 3.41 -11.42 4.82
C THR A 28 4.78 -10.73 4.79
N TYR A 29 5.74 -11.30 5.51
CA TYR A 29 7.13 -10.88 5.56
C TYR A 29 8.04 -12.04 5.19
N ARG A 30 9.28 -11.72 4.83
CA ARG A 30 10.33 -12.73 4.78
C ARG A 30 11.09 -12.78 6.10
N ARG A 31 11.29 -13.98 6.64
CA ARG A 31 12.21 -14.27 7.73
C ARG A 31 13.61 -14.49 7.15
N ASN A 32 14.61 -13.84 7.73
CA ASN A 32 16.02 -13.95 7.31
C ASN A 32 16.25 -13.69 5.81
N GLY A 33 15.38 -12.88 5.17
CA GLY A 33 15.45 -12.56 3.74
C GLY A 33 15.08 -13.71 2.78
N ARG A 34 14.79 -14.92 3.28
CA ARG A 34 14.57 -16.12 2.45
C ARG A 34 13.15 -16.66 2.58
N ASP A 35 12.80 -17.14 3.77
CA ASP A 35 11.55 -17.87 3.99
C ASP A 35 10.38 -16.92 4.24
N PHE A 36 9.16 -17.34 3.92
CA PHE A 36 7.99 -16.59 4.34
C PHE A 36 7.71 -16.79 5.83
N SER A 37 7.32 -15.71 6.50
CA SER A 37 6.79 -15.74 7.86
C SER A 37 5.53 -16.61 7.91
N PRO A 38 5.33 -17.42 8.96
CA PRO A 38 4.07 -18.12 9.19
C PRO A 38 2.93 -17.11 9.45
N ASP A 39 3.26 -15.96 10.04
CA ASP A 39 2.30 -14.89 10.29
C ASP A 39 1.95 -14.12 9.02
N ILE A 40 0.66 -14.03 8.77
CA ILE A 40 0.08 -13.25 7.68
C ILE A 40 -0.93 -12.28 8.27
N PHE A 41 -0.98 -11.07 7.73
CA PHE A 41 -1.82 -10.01 8.25
C PHE A 41 -2.83 -9.56 7.21
N LEU A 42 -4.11 -9.78 7.48
CA LEU A 42 -5.19 -9.07 6.81
C LEU A 42 -5.29 -7.68 7.43
N GLU A 43 -5.07 -6.64 6.65
CA GLU A 43 -5.05 -5.26 7.12
C GLU A 43 -6.11 -4.43 6.39
N ILE A 44 -6.89 -3.66 7.17
CA ILE A 44 -7.84 -2.67 6.65
C ILE A 44 -7.37 -1.29 7.12
N LYS A 45 -7.05 -0.43 6.15
CA LYS A 45 -6.74 0.99 6.40
C LYS A 45 -7.93 1.84 5.96
N ARG A 46 -8.43 2.68 6.86
CA ARG A 46 -9.60 3.53 6.66
C ARG A 46 -9.14 4.98 6.77
N LYS A 47 -9.47 5.81 5.79
CA LYS A 47 -9.34 7.27 5.88
C LYS A 47 -10.75 7.84 6.03
N ARG A 48 -10.96 8.69 7.03
CA ARG A 48 -12.17 9.48 7.24
C ARG A 48 -11.72 10.90 7.51
N ASP A 49 -11.82 11.74 6.49
CA ASP A 49 -11.38 13.14 6.53
C ASP A 49 -9.89 13.21 6.90
N ALA A 50 -9.54 13.82 8.04
CA ALA A 50 -8.16 13.88 8.53
C ALA A 50 -7.71 12.59 9.26
N VAL A 51 -8.63 11.73 9.66
CA VAL A 51 -8.37 10.58 10.53
C VAL A 51 -8.01 9.35 9.70
N ILE A 52 -6.93 8.68 10.10
CA ILE A 52 -6.50 7.39 9.52
C ILE A 52 -6.54 6.32 10.61
N LEU A 53 -7.36 5.31 10.39
CA LEU A 53 -7.45 4.13 11.24
C LEU A 53 -6.86 2.92 10.52
N LYS A 54 -6.12 2.09 11.23
CA LYS A 54 -5.58 0.84 10.71
C LYS A 54 -5.81 -0.26 11.73
N ASP A 55 -6.51 -1.29 11.31
CA ASP A 55 -6.64 -2.54 12.05
C ASP A 55 -6.08 -3.69 11.23
N ARG A 56 -5.69 -4.75 11.93
CA ARG A 56 -5.19 -5.97 11.32
C ARG A 56 -5.68 -7.18 12.08
N LEU A 57 -5.88 -8.26 11.35
CA LEU A 57 -6.09 -9.59 11.86
C LEU A 57 -4.85 -10.43 11.52
N SER A 58 -4.31 -11.14 12.51
CA SER A 58 -3.24 -12.11 12.29
C SER A 58 -3.85 -13.44 11.88
N LEU A 59 -3.27 -14.04 10.85
CA LEU A 59 -3.67 -15.30 10.23
C LEU A 59 -2.42 -16.19 10.15
N ASN A 60 -2.62 -17.50 10.25
CA ASN A 60 -1.60 -18.45 9.87
C ASN A 60 -1.60 -18.62 8.34
N LYS A 61 -0.45 -19.00 7.77
CA LYS A 61 -0.36 -19.42 6.37
C LYS A 61 -1.36 -20.54 6.02
N THR A 62 -1.67 -21.43 6.97
CA THR A 62 -2.68 -22.49 6.77
C THR A 62 -4.11 -21.96 6.64
N ASP A 63 -4.39 -20.77 7.17
CA ASP A 63 -5.72 -20.15 7.11
C ASP A 63 -5.99 -19.50 5.75
N ILE A 64 -4.96 -19.37 4.92
CA ILE A 64 -5.12 -18.95 3.54
C ILE A 64 -5.32 -20.21 2.71
N GLY A 65 -6.56 -20.36 2.23
CA GLY A 65 -6.97 -21.48 1.39
C GLY A 65 -6.08 -21.66 0.16
N LYS A 66 -6.18 -22.83 -0.46
CA LYS A 66 -5.36 -23.20 -1.64
C LYS A 66 -5.49 -22.21 -2.81
N ASN A 67 -6.61 -21.49 -2.87
CA ASN A 67 -6.91 -20.48 -3.90
C ASN A 67 -6.52 -19.05 -3.50
N TRP A 68 -5.79 -18.85 -2.40
CA TRP A 68 -5.35 -17.55 -1.88
C TRP A 68 -6.49 -16.56 -1.56
N LYS A 69 -7.70 -17.10 -1.51
CA LYS A 69 -8.86 -16.49 -0.88
C LYS A 69 -8.78 -16.77 0.62
N LEU A 70 -9.24 -15.81 1.41
CA LEU A 70 -9.54 -16.08 2.81
C LEU A 70 -10.65 -17.16 2.82
N GLU A 71 -10.28 -18.40 3.09
CA GLU A 71 -11.26 -19.43 3.39
C GLU A 71 -11.63 -19.22 4.85
N ILE A 72 -12.87 -18.79 5.07
CA ILE A 72 -13.39 -18.48 6.39
C ILE A 72 -13.59 -19.83 7.08
N GLY A 73 -12.54 -20.31 7.74
CA GLY A 73 -12.66 -21.45 8.64
C GLY A 73 -13.37 -21.06 9.93
N ASN A 74 -13.51 -22.02 10.84
CA ASN A 74 -13.90 -21.77 12.23
C ASN A 74 -12.78 -21.06 12.99
N TRP A 75 -12.57 -19.78 12.68
CA TRP A 75 -11.56 -18.98 13.36
C TRP A 75 -12.01 -18.71 14.79
N LYS A 76 -11.27 -19.24 15.76
CA LYS A 76 -11.40 -18.83 17.16
C LYS A 76 -10.74 -17.46 17.31
N LEU A 77 -11.50 -16.42 17.00
CA LEU A 77 -11.04 -15.05 17.20
C LEU A 77 -10.96 -14.76 18.69
N VAL A 78 -9.80 -14.29 19.11
CA VAL A 78 -9.45 -14.17 20.53
C VAL A 78 -9.88 -12.82 21.11
N ASP A 79 -10.24 -11.85 20.26
CA ASP A 79 -10.57 -10.50 20.68
C ASP A 79 -11.56 -9.78 19.73
N ALA A 80 -12.30 -8.80 20.27
CA ALA A 80 -13.33 -8.06 19.55
C ALA A 80 -12.80 -7.24 18.36
N ARG A 81 -11.54 -6.81 18.40
CA ARG A 81 -10.93 -6.05 17.30
C ARG A 81 -10.67 -6.97 16.11
N SER A 82 -10.18 -8.17 16.37
CA SER A 82 -10.00 -9.24 15.38
C SER A 82 -11.33 -9.61 14.73
N THR A 83 -12.40 -9.78 15.52
CA THR A 83 -13.78 -10.00 15.01
C THR A 83 -14.24 -8.88 14.11
N ARG A 84 -14.07 -7.63 14.53
CA ARG A 84 -14.46 -6.46 13.72
C ARG A 84 -13.72 -6.37 12.38
N VAL A 85 -12.44 -6.72 12.35
CA VAL A 85 -11.66 -6.74 11.10
C VAL A 85 -12.18 -7.82 10.16
N LEU A 86 -12.47 -9.01 10.69
CA LEU A 86 -13.05 -10.09 9.89
C LEU A 86 -14.41 -9.68 9.34
N ASP A 87 -15.36 -9.29 10.19
CA ASP A 87 -16.72 -8.94 9.78
C ASP A 87 -16.73 -7.85 8.71
N GLU A 88 -15.90 -6.83 8.87
CA GLU A 88 -15.76 -5.78 7.87
C GLU A 88 -15.18 -6.31 6.56
N TYR A 89 -14.16 -7.18 6.61
CA TYR A 89 -13.64 -7.81 5.40
C TYR A 89 -14.70 -8.66 4.70
N LEU A 90 -15.49 -9.45 5.44
CA LEU A 90 -16.54 -10.30 4.88
C LEU A 90 -17.64 -9.46 4.22
N PHE A 91 -18.06 -8.40 4.87
CA PHE A 91 -19.02 -7.46 4.32
C PHE A 91 -18.50 -6.84 3.02
N GLU A 92 -17.25 -6.35 3.00
CA GLU A 92 -16.65 -5.75 1.82
C GLU A 92 -16.45 -6.78 0.69
N ALA A 93 -15.98 -7.98 1.03
CA ALA A 93 -15.77 -9.08 0.09
C ALA A 93 -17.08 -9.48 -0.62
N LYS A 94 -18.19 -9.57 0.13
CA LYS A 94 -19.50 -9.88 -0.41
C LYS A 94 -20.09 -8.72 -1.20
N SER A 95 -20.10 -7.50 -0.63
CA SER A 95 -20.77 -6.34 -1.24
C SER A 95 -20.06 -5.78 -2.47
N ARG A 96 -18.74 -5.94 -2.58
CA ARG A 96 -17.92 -5.38 -3.68
C ARG A 96 -17.23 -6.43 -4.55
N CYS A 97 -17.51 -7.71 -4.31
CA CYS A 97 -16.85 -8.82 -4.98
C CYS A 97 -15.32 -8.70 -4.92
N LEU A 98 -14.76 -8.47 -3.72
CA LEU A 98 -13.33 -8.22 -3.58
C LEU A 98 -12.52 -9.42 -4.06
N ALA A 99 -11.51 -9.13 -4.86
CA ALA A 99 -10.51 -10.08 -5.30
C ALA A 99 -9.11 -9.49 -5.17
N PRO A 100 -8.07 -10.33 -5.03
CA PRO A 100 -6.70 -9.88 -5.22
C PRO A 100 -6.53 -9.16 -6.56
N LYS A 101 -5.83 -8.02 -6.55
CA LYS A 101 -5.56 -7.24 -7.77
C LYS A 101 -4.09 -7.11 -8.07
N VAL A 102 -3.29 -6.79 -7.06
CA VAL A 102 -1.87 -6.50 -7.25
C VAL A 102 -1.06 -6.98 -6.05
N LEU A 103 -0.02 -7.75 -6.35
CA LEU A 103 1.05 -8.08 -5.42
C LEU A 103 2.10 -6.98 -5.50
N ILE A 104 2.47 -6.42 -4.35
CA ILE A 104 3.52 -5.40 -4.25
C ILE A 104 4.61 -5.94 -3.32
N VAL A 105 5.83 -5.95 -3.83
CA VAL A 105 7.03 -6.46 -3.16
C VAL A 105 8.06 -5.35 -3.08
N TYR A 106 8.74 -5.25 -1.94
CA TYR A 106 9.80 -4.28 -1.70
C TYR A 106 10.60 -4.69 -0.46
N SER A 107 11.84 -4.22 -0.37
CA SER A 107 12.65 -4.32 0.85
C SER A 107 12.39 -3.08 1.71
N ARG A 108 12.21 -3.26 3.02
CA ARG A 108 12.01 -2.15 3.96
C ARG A 108 13.08 -2.16 5.02
N GLU A 109 13.65 -1.00 5.26
CA GLU A 109 14.57 -0.74 6.36
C GLU A 109 13.93 0.24 7.35
N PRO A 110 13.56 -0.21 8.56
CA PRO A 110 12.94 0.63 9.57
C PRO A 110 13.94 1.19 10.60
N TYR A 111 13.80 2.46 10.93
CA TYR A 111 14.51 3.16 12.00
C TYR A 111 13.50 3.72 13.00
N VAL A 112 13.79 3.57 14.29
CA VAL A 112 12.99 4.13 15.39
C VAL A 112 13.85 5.10 16.15
N GLY A 113 13.29 6.27 16.50
CA GLY A 113 14.02 7.29 17.22
C GLY A 113 14.50 6.78 18.58
N LYS A 114 15.82 6.84 18.80
CA LYS A 114 16.46 6.42 20.06
C LYS A 114 15.95 7.24 21.25
N TYR A 115 15.83 8.56 21.07
CA TYR A 115 15.42 9.51 22.12
C TYR A 115 13.95 9.91 22.03
N ASN A 116 13.31 9.71 20.88
CA ASN A 116 11.90 10.00 20.67
C ASN A 116 11.24 8.82 19.94
N GLN A 117 10.61 7.93 20.70
CA GLN A 117 9.95 6.74 20.16
C GLN A 117 8.72 7.06 19.30
N ASN A 118 8.21 8.31 19.34
CA ASN A 118 7.13 8.73 18.45
C ASN A 118 7.62 8.98 17.03
N VAL A 119 8.95 9.04 16.81
CA VAL A 119 9.56 9.22 15.49
C VAL A 119 9.95 7.87 14.93
N ARG A 120 9.50 7.60 13.70
CA ARG A 120 9.91 6.42 12.92
C ARG A 120 10.20 6.83 11.50
N ILE A 121 11.33 6.38 10.99
CA ILE A 121 11.71 6.54 9.59
C ILE A 121 11.72 5.16 8.95
N THR A 122 11.28 5.06 7.69
CA THR A 122 11.45 3.84 6.91
C THR A 122 11.92 4.17 5.51
N PHE A 123 12.81 3.34 4.98
CA PHE A 123 13.21 3.36 3.58
C PHE A 123 12.64 2.13 2.89
N ASP A 124 11.87 2.33 1.82
CA ASP A 124 11.38 1.25 0.98
C ASP A 124 12.15 1.25 -0.36
N PHE A 125 12.78 0.12 -0.66
CA PHE A 125 13.65 -0.09 -1.83
C PHE A 125 13.04 -1.09 -2.81
N GLY A 126 13.34 -0.91 -4.10
CA GLY A 126 13.01 -1.87 -5.17
C GLY A 126 11.52 -2.21 -5.19
N ILE A 127 10.66 -1.19 -5.15
CA ILE A 127 9.21 -1.37 -5.12
C ILE A 127 8.77 -1.87 -6.49
N ARG A 128 8.19 -3.05 -6.50
CA ARG A 128 7.73 -3.73 -7.72
C ARG A 128 6.31 -4.23 -7.54
N ALA A 129 5.57 -4.32 -8.65
CA ALA A 129 4.18 -4.76 -8.66
C ALA A 129 3.93 -5.82 -9.74
N LYS A 130 3.04 -6.78 -9.45
CA LYS A 130 2.59 -7.82 -10.38
C LYS A 130 1.10 -8.06 -10.21
N ARG A 131 0.39 -8.34 -11.30
CA ARG A 131 -0.97 -8.91 -11.24
C ARG A 131 -0.87 -10.33 -10.70
N SER A 132 -1.44 -10.57 -9.53
CA SER A 132 -1.39 -11.88 -8.90
C SER A 132 -2.58 -12.06 -7.97
N ASP A 133 -3.12 -13.28 -7.97
CA ASP A 133 -4.01 -13.80 -6.94
C ASP A 133 -3.27 -14.52 -5.82
N ASN A 134 -2.03 -14.93 -6.07
CA ASN A 134 -1.18 -15.61 -5.12
C ASN A 134 -0.26 -14.62 -4.38
N LEU A 135 -0.34 -14.63 -3.04
CA LEU A 135 0.48 -13.81 -2.15
C LEU A 135 1.97 -14.16 -2.20
N PHE A 136 2.30 -15.41 -2.57
CA PHE A 136 3.64 -15.99 -2.53
C PHE A 136 4.31 -16.10 -3.91
N ALA A 137 3.61 -15.71 -4.98
CA ALA A 137 4.12 -15.74 -6.35
C ALA A 137 5.19 -14.65 -6.60
N LEU A 138 6.42 -14.96 -6.21
CA LEU A 138 7.60 -14.09 -6.37
C LEU A 138 8.42 -14.39 -7.63
N ASP A 139 8.00 -15.37 -8.41
CA ASP A 139 8.42 -15.61 -9.79
C ASP A 139 8.09 -14.39 -10.67
N GLY A 140 8.68 -14.33 -11.88
CA GLY A 140 8.76 -13.14 -12.75
C GLY A 140 7.46 -12.39 -13.09
N GLY A 141 7.56 -11.40 -13.98
CA GLY A 141 6.42 -10.56 -14.40
C GLY A 141 6.13 -9.36 -13.50
N PHE A 142 7.14 -8.88 -12.77
CA PHE A 142 7.04 -7.67 -11.96
C PHE A 142 7.36 -6.42 -12.80
N ALA A 143 6.44 -5.47 -12.79
CA ALA A 143 6.69 -4.10 -13.24
C ALA A 143 7.43 -3.31 -12.14
N ASP A 144 8.39 -2.50 -12.54
CA ASP A 144 9.07 -1.57 -11.64
C ASP A 144 8.16 -0.38 -11.34
N VAL A 145 7.96 -0.09 -10.06
CA VAL A 145 7.07 0.98 -9.57
C VAL A 145 7.88 2.16 -9.03
N SER A 146 9.07 1.91 -8.49
CA SER A 146 9.92 2.97 -7.94
C SER A 146 11.04 3.40 -8.86
N GLY A 147 11.39 2.60 -9.87
CA GLY A 147 12.63 2.82 -10.61
C GLY A 147 13.83 2.72 -9.67
N THR A 148 14.81 3.60 -9.91
CA THR A 148 15.99 3.80 -9.06
C THR A 148 15.71 4.58 -7.76
N LYS A 149 14.46 5.00 -7.52
CA LYS A 149 14.11 5.86 -6.36
C LYS A 149 13.89 5.03 -5.10
N VAL A 150 14.26 5.61 -3.97
CA VAL A 150 13.96 5.10 -2.63
C VAL A 150 12.83 5.93 -2.02
N VAL A 151 11.86 5.26 -1.40
CA VAL A 151 10.76 5.95 -0.72
C VAL A 151 11.07 6.05 0.76
N MET A 152 11.41 7.25 1.21
CA MET A 152 11.54 7.60 2.61
C MET A 152 10.18 8.01 3.18
N GLU A 153 9.76 7.38 4.28
CA GLU A 153 8.57 7.76 5.05
C GLU A 153 8.98 8.16 6.45
N VAL A 154 8.66 9.40 6.85
CA VAL A 154 8.85 9.89 8.23
C VAL A 154 7.50 9.94 8.92
N LYS A 155 7.38 9.24 10.05
CA LYS A 155 6.22 9.25 10.94
C LYS A 155 6.59 9.90 12.26
N PHE A 156 5.76 10.82 12.73
CA PHE A 156 5.92 11.50 14.01
C PHE A 156 4.54 11.83 14.59
N LYS A 157 4.50 12.13 15.89
CA LYS A 157 3.32 12.72 16.56
C LYS A 157 3.64 14.17 16.92
N GLY A 158 2.65 15.06 16.77
CA GLY A 158 2.82 16.49 17.01
C GLY A 158 3.61 17.16 15.88
N ALA A 159 4.71 17.81 16.22
CA ALA A 159 5.56 18.53 15.27
C ALA A 159 6.68 17.65 14.70
N LEU A 160 7.14 17.98 13.49
CA LEU A 160 8.31 17.34 12.88
C LEU A 160 9.56 17.75 13.69
N PRO A 161 10.38 16.79 14.16
CA PRO A 161 11.59 17.14 14.90
C PRO A 161 12.57 17.93 14.03
N PHE A 162 13.15 19.00 14.61
CA PHE A 162 14.05 19.92 13.90
C PHE A 162 15.24 19.21 13.21
N TYR A 163 15.83 18.21 13.86
CA TYR A 163 16.96 17.47 13.27
C TYR A 163 16.54 16.70 12.00
N ILE A 164 15.29 16.24 11.90
CA ILE A 164 14.78 15.60 10.67
C ILE A 164 14.51 16.67 9.62
N ASP A 165 13.87 17.77 9.99
CA ASP A 165 13.62 18.89 9.07
C ASP A 165 14.91 19.39 8.42
N ARG A 166 15.98 19.53 9.21
CA ARG A 166 17.32 19.87 8.70
C ARG A 166 17.83 18.84 7.69
N ILE A 167 17.78 17.54 8.02
CA ILE A 167 18.18 16.47 7.08
C ILE A 167 17.36 16.53 5.79
N LEU A 168 16.04 16.73 5.87
CA LEU A 168 15.20 16.82 4.67
C LEU A 168 15.61 18.00 3.78
N LYS A 169 16.00 19.14 4.37
CA LYS A 169 16.49 20.32 3.65
C LYS A 169 17.89 20.10 3.06
N ASP A 170 18.82 19.57 3.85
CA ASP A 170 20.21 19.33 3.45
C ASP A 170 20.29 18.38 2.24
N PHE A 171 19.40 17.39 2.17
CA PHE A 171 19.29 16.45 1.05
C PHE A 171 18.27 16.87 -0.03
N ASN A 172 17.71 18.08 0.06
CA ASN A 172 16.71 18.62 -0.86
C ASN A 172 15.53 17.66 -1.14
N LEU A 173 15.01 17.04 -0.08
CA LEU A 173 13.96 16.04 -0.16
C LEU A 173 12.58 16.70 -0.19
N SER A 174 11.86 16.53 -1.30
CA SER A 174 10.49 17.03 -1.46
C SER A 174 9.45 16.03 -0.97
N ARG A 175 8.43 16.50 -0.25
CA ARG A 175 7.28 15.67 0.12
C ARG A 175 6.39 15.42 -1.09
N VAL A 176 6.11 14.15 -1.38
CA VAL A 176 5.19 13.74 -2.44
C VAL A 176 4.12 12.76 -1.94
N PRO A 177 2.88 12.81 -2.45
CA PRO A 177 1.89 11.79 -2.17
C PRO A 177 2.31 10.48 -2.84
N TYR A 178 2.60 9.45 -2.04
CA TYR A 178 3.06 8.17 -2.57
C TYR A 178 2.12 7.02 -2.17
N SER A 179 1.45 6.41 -3.15
CA SER A 179 0.56 5.28 -2.95
C SER A 179 1.05 4.08 -3.74
N LYS A 180 1.82 3.21 -3.09
CA LYS A 180 2.27 1.92 -3.66
C LYS A 180 1.14 1.19 -4.40
N TYR A 181 -0.05 1.16 -3.79
CA TYR A 181 -1.24 0.54 -4.40
C TYR A 181 -1.61 1.15 -5.75
N CYS A 182 -1.74 2.48 -5.84
CA CYS A 182 -2.17 3.15 -7.07
C CYS A 182 -1.13 2.98 -8.17
N LEU A 183 0.14 3.25 -7.83
CA LEU A 183 1.24 3.09 -8.77
C LEU A 183 1.38 1.64 -9.25
N GLY A 184 1.16 0.67 -8.36
CA GLY A 184 1.15 -0.75 -8.72
C GLY A 184 0.01 -1.12 -9.65
N ILE A 185 -1.19 -0.58 -9.43
CA ILE A 185 -2.33 -0.76 -10.33
C ILE A 185 -2.04 -0.13 -11.70
N GLU A 186 -1.57 1.11 -11.72
CA GLU A 186 -1.23 1.84 -12.94
C GLU A 186 -0.19 1.10 -13.77
N ALA A 187 0.87 0.60 -13.12
CA ALA A 187 1.92 -0.17 -13.78
C ALA A 187 1.45 -1.53 -14.31
N CYS A 188 0.54 -2.19 -13.59
CA CYS A 188 0.10 -3.56 -13.91
C CYS A 188 -1.08 -3.65 -14.88
N TYR A 189 -1.94 -2.64 -14.90
CA TYR A 189 -3.20 -2.66 -15.64
C TYR A 189 -3.26 -1.59 -16.73
N SER A 190 -2.19 -0.82 -16.91
CA SER A 190 -2.11 0.28 -17.88
C SER A 190 -3.30 1.25 -17.77
N LEU A 191 -3.86 1.39 -16.56
CA LEU A 191 -4.96 2.32 -16.27
C LEU A 191 -4.64 3.81 -16.48
N PRO A 192 -3.38 4.30 -16.60
CA PRO A 192 -3.14 5.68 -17.00
C PRO A 192 -3.85 6.02 -18.33
N LEU A 193 -4.06 5.05 -19.23
CA LEU A 193 -4.77 5.29 -20.49
C LEU A 193 -6.26 5.61 -20.27
N LEU A 194 -6.93 4.98 -19.29
CA LEU A 194 -8.34 5.26 -18.97
C LEU A 194 -8.50 6.58 -18.19
N ALA A 195 -7.55 6.91 -17.30
CA ALA A 195 -7.52 8.22 -16.64
C ALA A 195 -7.22 9.37 -17.63
N MET A 196 -6.36 9.15 -18.63
CA MET A 196 -6.12 10.14 -19.69
C MET A 196 -7.30 10.28 -20.66
N LEU A 197 -8.05 9.21 -20.94
CA LEU A 197 -9.27 9.28 -21.77
C LEU A 197 -10.44 9.93 -21.03
N ALA A 198 -10.55 9.75 -19.71
CA ALA A 198 -11.54 10.44 -18.87
C ALA A 198 -11.18 11.92 -18.61
N ASN A 199 -9.89 12.27 -18.55
CA ASN A 199 -9.43 13.65 -18.32
C ASN A 199 -9.32 14.51 -19.58
N LYS A 200 -9.53 13.96 -20.79
CA LYS A 200 -9.60 14.78 -22.02
C LYS A 200 -10.80 15.75 -22.05
N SER A 201 -11.70 15.71 -21.06
CA SER A 201 -12.78 16.69 -20.89
C SER A 201 -12.50 17.77 -19.83
N GLN A 202 -11.37 17.75 -19.10
CA GLN A 202 -11.04 18.81 -18.12
C GLN A 202 -9.52 19.10 -18.04
N SER A 203 -9.11 20.04 -18.89
CA SER A 203 -8.04 21.06 -18.73
C SER A 203 -6.94 20.90 -17.66
N ASP A 204 -5.69 20.90 -18.16
CA ASP A 204 -4.51 21.62 -17.67
C ASP A 204 -4.20 21.72 -16.17
N SER A 205 -3.21 20.95 -15.71
CA SER A 205 -2.25 21.41 -14.70
C SER A 205 -0.92 20.62 -14.73
N LEU A 206 0.07 21.21 -15.41
CA LEU A 206 1.51 21.25 -15.08
C LEU A 206 2.22 19.96 -14.60
N LEU A 207 2.82 19.25 -15.55
CA LEU A 207 4.06 18.49 -15.33
C LEU A 207 5.16 19.10 -16.22
N LEU A 208 5.96 20.00 -15.66
CA LEU A 208 7.18 20.47 -16.31
C LEU A 208 8.19 19.32 -16.38
N ARG A 209 8.49 18.88 -17.61
CA ARG A 209 9.64 18.05 -17.93
C ARG A 209 10.91 18.86 -17.70
N LYS A 210 11.87 18.27 -16.96
CA LYS A 210 13.26 18.71 -16.95
C LYS A 210 13.91 18.25 -18.26
N GLY A 211 14.47 19.18 -19.03
CA GLY A 211 15.38 18.85 -20.11
C GLY A 211 15.48 19.89 -21.22
N GLN A 212 16.04 21.07 -20.92
CA GLN A 212 16.91 21.80 -21.84
C GLN A 212 17.97 22.56 -21.02
N LEU A 213 19.18 22.03 -21.02
CA LEU A 213 20.44 22.74 -20.78
C LEU A 213 21.19 22.60 -22.10
N VAL A 214 21.50 23.69 -22.80
CA VAL A 214 22.81 23.95 -23.43
C VAL A 214 22.89 25.48 -23.68
N SER A 215 24.01 26.05 -23.21
CA SER A 215 24.61 27.38 -23.45
C SER A 215 23.73 28.62 -23.31
#